data_AF-A0A3D5YDB9-F1
#
_entry.id   AF-A0A3D5YDB9-F1
#
_cell.length_a   1.000
_cell.length_b   1.000
_cell.length_c   1.000
_cell.angle_alpha   90.00
_cell.angle_beta   90.00
_cell.angle_gamma   90.00
#
_symmetry.space_group_name_H-M   'P 1'
#
loop_
_entity.id
_entity.type
_entity.pdbx_description
1 polymer ?
#
loop_
_entity_poly.entity_id
_entity_poly.type
_entity_poly.pdbx_seq_one_letter_code
_entity_poly.pdbx_strand_id
1 'polypeptide(L)'
;MKQQSETFGLAFENIPIINLRNEFARYYAVLNDKNFLSQFEGPIKPIETPYMVWHGMPDDLITMIMQRVILGVEAYLPSAVFYELGMRGKLNKNNLPYLRNPFEFGGRSTVDNYYDKLPSLIDKSLSLKSFDNELWSQTKAFYKEVRNPIFHGKNISNRDIEGLKKVFIYLSQIYKWIDNWHDYSQILSNKKK
;
A
#
# COMPACT_ATOMS: atom_id res chain seq x y z
N MET A 1 0.42 -12.71 14.90
CA MET A 1 0.05 -14.13 14.71
C MET A 1 1.08 -14.72 13.79
N LYS A 2 1.73 -15.84 14.14
CA LYS A 2 2.69 -16.48 13.24
C LYS A 2 1.92 -17.43 12.33
N GLN A 3 2.10 -17.30 11.02
CA GLN A 3 1.56 -18.25 10.04
C GLN A 3 2.71 -19.18 9.64
N GLN A 4 2.43 -20.47 9.52
CA GLN A 4 3.39 -21.45 9.02
C GLN A 4 2.86 -22.08 7.73
N SER A 5 3.74 -22.25 6.75
CA SER A 5 3.52 -23.08 5.59
C SER A 5 4.08 -24.45 5.86
N GLU A 6 3.20 -25.45 5.99
CA GLU A 6 3.60 -26.83 6.26
C GLU A 6 4.35 -27.45 5.07
N THR A 7 3.84 -27.26 3.86
CA THR A 7 4.45 -27.82 2.64
C THR A 7 5.84 -27.27 2.35
N PHE A 8 6.08 -25.98 2.61
CA PHE A 8 7.35 -25.31 2.27
C PHE A 8 8.23 -25.01 3.50
N GLY A 9 7.78 -25.33 4.72
CA GLY A 9 8.54 -25.12 5.95
C GLY A 9 8.80 -23.64 6.29
N LEU A 10 8.04 -22.71 5.73
CA LEU A 10 8.25 -21.26 5.93
C LEU A 10 7.40 -20.73 7.09
N ALA A 11 7.98 -19.86 7.90
CA ALA A 11 7.26 -19.10 8.93
C ALA A 11 7.14 -17.64 8.52
N PHE A 12 5.95 -17.08 8.67
CA PHE A 12 5.63 -15.70 8.33
C PHE A 12 5.32 -14.90 9.58
N GLU A 13 5.91 -13.73 9.67
CA GLU A 13 5.61 -12.71 10.66
C GLU A 13 5.09 -11.46 9.97
N ASN A 14 4.21 -10.73 10.66
CA ASN A 14 3.67 -9.49 10.11
C ASN A 14 4.77 -8.43 10.04
N ILE A 15 4.88 -7.76 8.89
CA ILE A 15 5.71 -6.57 8.77
C ILE A 15 5.13 -5.48 9.69
N PRO A 16 5.94 -4.82 10.54
CA PRO A 16 5.48 -3.68 11.31
C PRO A 16 4.88 -2.63 10.38
N ILE A 17 3.64 -2.20 10.63
CA ILE A 17 2.90 -1.35 9.68
C ILE A 17 3.58 0.01 9.43
N ILE A 18 4.32 0.49 10.42
CA ILE A 18 5.16 1.70 10.29
C ILE A 18 6.23 1.55 9.21
N ASN A 19 6.75 0.34 8.99
CA ASN A 19 7.75 0.09 7.96
C ASN A 19 7.14 0.24 6.57
N LEU A 20 5.89 -0.20 6.36
CA LEU A 20 5.18 -0.03 5.09
C LEU A 20 4.97 1.46 4.78
N ARG A 21 4.59 2.24 5.79
CA ARG A 21 4.41 3.69 5.67
C ARG A 21 5.73 4.41 5.36
N ASN A 22 6.79 4.05 6.08
CA ASN A 22 8.12 4.61 5.87
C ASN A 22 8.70 4.25 4.49
N GLU A 23 8.44 3.05 4.01
CA GLU A 23 8.86 2.62 2.68
C GLU A 23 8.20 3.46 1.58
N PHE A 24 6.88 3.66 1.65
CA PHE A 24 6.20 4.57 0.74
C PHE A 24 6.80 5.99 0.80
N ALA A 25 6.98 6.54 2.01
CA ALA A 25 7.51 7.89 2.17
C ALA A 25 8.92 8.05 1.58
N ARG A 26 9.79 7.04 1.75
CA ARG A 26 11.14 7.03 1.18
C ARG A 26 11.11 6.98 -0.33
N TYR A 27 10.34 6.08 -0.94
CA TYR A 27 10.21 6.05 -2.39
C TYR A 27 9.57 7.33 -2.95
N TYR A 28 8.60 7.90 -2.23
CA TYR A 28 7.99 9.15 -2.66
C TYR A 28 9.00 10.32 -2.64
N ALA A 29 9.88 10.37 -1.64
CA ALA A 29 10.97 11.34 -1.59
C ALA A 29 11.97 11.13 -2.74
N VAL A 30 12.31 9.89 -3.06
CA VAL A 30 13.24 9.53 -4.15
C VAL A 30 12.77 10.03 -5.51
N LEU A 31 11.47 10.03 -5.79
CA LEU A 31 10.94 10.57 -7.05
C LEU A 31 11.13 12.09 -7.22
N ASN A 32 11.53 12.77 -6.15
CA ASN A 32 11.86 14.19 -6.14
C ASN A 32 13.37 14.43 -5.93
N ASP A 33 14.16 13.37 -5.78
CA ASP A 33 15.60 13.45 -5.56
C ASP A 33 16.34 13.61 -6.90
N LYS A 34 17.11 14.69 -7.02
CA LYS A 34 17.81 15.03 -8.27
C LYS A 34 18.85 13.97 -8.66
N ASN A 35 19.50 13.34 -7.69
CA ASN A 35 20.51 12.33 -7.97
C ASN A 35 19.83 11.08 -8.56
N PHE A 36 18.76 10.60 -7.93
CA PHE A 36 17.97 9.49 -8.46
C PHE A 36 17.44 9.78 -9.88
N LEU A 37 16.85 10.97 -10.10
CA LEU A 37 16.33 11.35 -11.42
C LEU A 37 17.43 11.33 -12.48
N SER A 38 18.62 11.86 -12.17
CA SER A 38 19.75 11.84 -13.09
C SER A 38 20.25 10.43 -13.42
N GLN A 39 20.20 9.51 -12.47
CA GLN A 39 20.57 8.10 -12.67
C GLN A 39 19.49 7.36 -13.49
N PHE A 40 18.22 7.67 -13.25
CA PHE A 40 17.07 7.00 -13.86
C PHE A 40 16.87 7.40 -15.33
N GLU A 41 16.95 8.70 -15.63
CA GLU A 41 16.78 9.26 -16.98
C GLU A 41 18.07 9.16 -17.82
N GLY A 42 19.21 8.99 -17.14
CA GLY A 42 20.53 8.91 -17.76
C GLY A 42 20.85 7.58 -18.48
N PRO A 43 22.12 7.41 -18.88
CA PRO A 43 22.61 6.16 -19.46
C PRO A 43 22.41 4.99 -18.51
N ILE A 44 22.22 3.78 -19.06
CA ILE A 44 22.06 2.56 -18.27
C ILE A 44 23.32 2.32 -17.43
N LYS A 45 23.17 2.53 -16.13
CA LYS A 45 24.18 2.36 -15.07
C LYS A 45 23.47 1.90 -13.80
N PRO A 46 24.21 1.41 -12.80
CA PRO A 46 23.61 1.09 -11.52
C PRO A 46 22.87 2.30 -10.93
N ILE A 47 21.64 2.10 -10.47
CA ILE A 47 20.81 3.14 -9.84
C ILE A 47 20.82 2.91 -8.33
N GLU A 48 21.16 3.94 -7.57
CA GLU A 48 21.12 3.89 -6.12
C GLU A 48 19.71 4.24 -5.62
N THR A 49 19.18 3.40 -4.74
CA THR A 49 17.90 3.62 -4.07
C THR A 49 18.12 3.59 -2.55
N PRO A 50 17.14 4.01 -1.73
CA PRO A 50 17.28 3.97 -0.27
C PRO A 50 17.50 2.58 0.34
N TYR A 51 17.25 1.52 -0.43
CA TYR A 51 17.26 0.14 0.05
C TYR A 51 18.26 -0.76 -0.67
N MET A 52 18.69 -0.39 -1.87
CA MET A 52 19.55 -1.24 -2.71
C MET A 52 20.21 -0.43 -3.84
N VAL A 53 21.24 -1.02 -4.42
CA VAL A 53 21.80 -0.61 -5.72
C VAL A 53 21.23 -1.53 -6.80
N TRP A 54 20.56 -0.96 -7.79
CA TRP A 54 19.91 -1.67 -8.87
C TRP A 54 20.81 -1.75 -10.10
N HIS A 55 21.16 -2.97 -10.54
CA HIS A 55 22.01 -3.21 -11.71
C HIS A 55 21.23 -3.58 -12.98
N GLY A 56 19.90 -3.63 -12.93
CA GLY A 56 19.04 -3.99 -14.06
C GLY A 56 18.55 -2.80 -14.87
N MET A 57 17.50 -3.02 -15.67
CA MET A 57 16.87 -1.93 -16.44
C MET A 57 16.10 -0.97 -15.53
N PRO A 58 16.11 0.35 -15.78
CA PRO A 58 15.35 1.30 -14.99
C PRO A 58 13.83 1.02 -14.98
N ASP A 59 13.30 0.54 -16.10
CA ASP A 59 11.88 0.19 -16.26
C ASP A 59 11.45 -0.97 -15.34
N ASP A 60 12.35 -1.95 -15.14
CA ASP A 60 12.14 -3.04 -14.19
C ASP A 60 12.22 -2.53 -12.74
N LEU A 61 13.12 -1.59 -12.45
CA LEU A 61 13.23 -0.96 -11.14
C LEU A 61 11.92 -0.27 -10.75
N ILE A 62 11.35 0.56 -11.63
CA ILE A 62 10.10 1.25 -11.32
C ILE A 62 8.93 0.28 -11.20
N THR A 63 8.90 -0.79 -12.00
CA THR A 63 7.90 -1.85 -11.86
C THR A 63 7.99 -2.49 -10.48
N MET A 64 9.21 -2.82 -10.04
CA MET A 64 9.44 -3.39 -8.71
C MET A 64 9.05 -2.41 -7.59
N ILE A 65 9.46 -1.14 -7.68
CA ILE A 65 9.06 -0.10 -6.71
C ILE A 65 7.53 0.00 -6.65
N MET A 66 6.87 0.01 -7.81
CA MET A 66 5.41 0.06 -7.90
C MET A 66 4.73 -1.14 -7.24
N GLN A 67 5.21 -2.36 -7.51
CA GLN A 67 4.72 -3.56 -6.83
C GLN A 67 4.84 -3.44 -5.31
N ARG A 68 6.00 -2.97 -4.81
CA ARG A 68 6.25 -2.83 -3.38
C ARG A 68 5.33 -1.80 -2.72
N VAL A 69 5.15 -0.62 -3.32
CA VAL A 69 4.29 0.41 -2.71
C VAL A 69 2.80 0.04 -2.76
N ILE A 70 2.36 -0.67 -3.80
CA ILE A 70 1.00 -1.20 -3.88
C ILE A 70 0.77 -2.27 -2.81
N LEU A 71 1.67 -3.26 -2.70
CA LEU A 71 1.60 -4.26 -1.62
C LEU A 71 1.64 -3.58 -0.25
N GLY A 72 2.44 -2.52 -0.11
CA GLY A 72 2.53 -1.71 1.09
C GLY A 72 1.18 -1.16 1.52
N VAL A 73 0.44 -0.49 0.62
CA VAL A 73 -0.88 0.07 0.95
C VAL A 73 -1.93 -1.03 1.17
N GLU A 74 -1.92 -2.10 0.38
CA GLU A 74 -2.83 -3.25 0.55
C GLU A 74 -2.58 -3.99 1.87
N ALA A 75 -1.34 -4.07 2.36
CA ALA A 75 -1.04 -4.64 3.68
C ALA A 75 -1.28 -3.67 4.85
N TYR A 76 -1.11 -2.36 4.61
CA TYR A 76 -1.29 -1.33 5.62
C TYR A 76 -2.76 -1.17 6.03
N LEU A 77 -3.67 -1.12 5.06
CA LEU A 77 -5.08 -0.79 5.31
C LEU A 77 -5.81 -1.77 6.26
N PRO A 78 -5.75 -3.11 6.08
CA PRO A 78 -6.35 -4.05 7.04
C PRO A 78 -5.76 -3.92 8.44
N SER A 79 -4.47 -3.60 8.52
CA SER A 79 -3.80 -3.44 9.81
C SER A 79 -4.25 -2.15 10.51
N ALA A 80 -4.36 -1.03 9.79
CA ALA A 80 -4.94 0.21 10.32
C ALA A 80 -6.37 -0.03 10.85
N VAL A 81 -7.19 -0.76 10.10
CA VAL A 81 -8.54 -1.11 10.53
C VAL A 81 -8.53 -2.01 11.78
N PHE A 82 -7.62 -2.97 11.86
CA PHE A 82 -7.45 -3.80 13.07
C PHE A 82 -7.14 -2.96 14.31
N TYR A 83 -6.21 -2.01 14.22
CA TYR A 83 -5.87 -1.13 15.34
C TYR A 83 -7.04 -0.23 15.75
N GLU A 84 -7.72 0.39 14.79
CA GLU A 84 -8.89 1.23 15.07
C GLU A 84 -10.04 0.45 15.72
N LEU A 85 -10.33 -0.76 15.23
CA LEU A 85 -11.31 -1.64 15.87
C LEU A 85 -10.90 -1.98 17.30
N GLY A 86 -9.61 -2.21 17.55
CA GLY A 86 -9.08 -2.45 18.89
C GLY A 86 -9.26 -1.25 19.82
N MET A 87 -8.84 -0.07 19.37
CA MET A 87 -8.94 1.18 20.13
C MET A 87 -10.38 1.57 20.45
N ARG A 88 -11.32 1.29 19.55
CA ARG A 88 -12.75 1.58 19.74
C ARG A 88 -13.51 0.46 20.46
N GLY A 89 -12.83 -0.59 20.92
CA GLY A 89 -13.46 -1.73 21.60
C GLY A 89 -14.41 -2.55 20.71
N LYS A 90 -14.26 -2.46 19.38
CA LYS A 90 -15.09 -3.16 18.38
C LYS A 90 -14.42 -4.42 17.81
N LEU A 91 -13.15 -4.67 18.10
CA LEU A 91 -12.42 -5.86 17.65
C LEU A 91 -13.03 -7.12 18.26
N ASN A 92 -13.45 -8.09 17.44
CA ASN A 92 -14.10 -9.30 17.90
C ASN A 92 -13.88 -10.47 16.93
N LYS A 93 -14.24 -11.70 17.33
CA LYS A 93 -13.99 -12.89 16.50
C LYS A 93 -14.67 -12.85 15.13
N ASN A 94 -15.77 -12.13 14.98
CA ASN A 94 -16.54 -12.08 13.74
C ASN A 94 -15.89 -11.16 12.70
N ASN A 95 -15.11 -10.15 13.11
CA ASN A 95 -14.42 -9.28 12.16
C ASN A 95 -13.00 -9.75 11.78
N LEU A 96 -12.38 -10.62 12.58
CA LEU A 96 -11.03 -11.15 12.30
C LEU A 96 -10.85 -11.80 10.92
N PRO A 97 -11.80 -12.60 10.37
CA PRO A 97 -11.64 -13.19 9.05
C PRO A 97 -11.45 -12.14 7.95
N TYR A 98 -12.25 -11.06 7.98
CA TYR A 98 -12.18 -9.96 7.01
C TYR A 98 -10.89 -9.15 7.10
N LEU A 99 -10.30 -9.03 8.30
CA LEU A 99 -9.02 -8.35 8.51
C LEU A 99 -7.84 -9.18 7.97
N ARG A 100 -7.95 -10.52 8.00
CA ARG A 100 -6.93 -11.42 7.43
C ARG A 100 -7.06 -11.56 5.93
N ASN A 101 -8.30 -11.64 5.45
CA ASN A 101 -8.62 -11.78 4.04
C ASN A 101 -9.83 -10.90 3.70
N PRO A 102 -9.61 -9.68 3.18
CA PRO A 102 -10.71 -8.81 2.78
C PRO A 102 -11.60 -9.42 1.66
N PHE A 103 -11.15 -10.45 0.93
CA PHE A 103 -12.00 -11.10 -0.07
C PHE A 103 -13.17 -11.90 0.54
N GLU A 104 -13.13 -12.23 1.83
CA GLU A 104 -14.25 -12.87 2.56
C GLU A 104 -15.52 -12.01 2.56
N PHE A 105 -15.41 -10.71 2.28
CA PHE A 105 -16.57 -9.83 2.12
C PHE A 105 -17.43 -10.13 0.89
N GLY A 106 -16.94 -10.93 -0.07
CA GLY A 106 -17.65 -11.23 -1.32
C GLY A 106 -17.95 -9.98 -2.16
N GLY A 107 -17.13 -8.93 -2.06
CA GLY A 107 -17.25 -7.74 -2.89
C GLY A 107 -16.91 -7.99 -4.35
N ARG A 108 -17.35 -7.06 -5.20
CA ARG A 108 -17.25 -7.21 -6.67
C ARG A 108 -15.82 -7.04 -7.20
N SER A 109 -14.92 -6.48 -6.39
CA SER A 109 -13.54 -6.20 -6.77
C SER A 109 -12.65 -6.06 -5.53
N THR A 110 -11.33 -6.08 -5.72
CA THR A 110 -10.37 -5.72 -4.67
C THR A 110 -10.67 -4.34 -4.08
N VAL A 111 -11.06 -3.37 -4.92
CA VAL A 111 -11.38 -2.01 -4.48
C VAL A 111 -12.58 -1.97 -3.53
N ASP A 112 -13.64 -2.72 -3.86
CA ASP A 112 -14.85 -2.87 -3.04
C ASP A 112 -14.54 -3.47 -1.66
N ASN A 113 -13.71 -4.52 -1.65
CA ASN A 113 -13.33 -5.20 -0.41
C ASN A 113 -12.44 -4.33 0.48
N TYR A 114 -11.38 -3.75 -0.09
CA TYR A 114 -10.37 -3.04 0.68
C TYR A 114 -10.78 -1.61 1.07
N TYR A 115 -11.40 -0.85 0.17
CA TYR A 115 -11.58 0.60 0.38
C TYR A 115 -13.03 0.99 0.71
N ASP A 116 -14.01 0.11 0.50
CA ASP A 116 -15.42 0.36 0.88
C ASP A 116 -15.80 -0.47 2.12
N LYS A 117 -15.79 -1.80 1.99
CA LYS A 117 -16.32 -2.70 3.02
C LYS A 117 -15.45 -2.82 4.27
N LEU A 118 -14.13 -2.87 4.10
CA LEU A 118 -13.20 -3.07 5.21
C LEU A 118 -13.20 -1.90 6.22
N PRO A 119 -13.07 -0.61 5.82
CA PRO A 119 -13.22 0.52 6.74
C PRO A 119 -14.62 0.59 7.37
N SER A 120 -15.65 0.14 6.65
CA SER A 120 -17.03 0.12 7.14
C SER A 120 -17.26 -0.81 8.35
N LEU A 121 -16.31 -1.70 8.67
CA LEU A 121 -16.32 -2.45 9.93
C LEU A 121 -16.20 -1.54 11.16
N ILE A 122 -15.48 -0.42 11.02
CA ILE A 122 -15.34 0.58 12.09
C ILE A 122 -16.58 1.46 12.12
N ASP A 123 -16.88 2.09 10.97
CA ASP A 123 -18.00 2.98 10.72
C ASP A 123 -18.20 3.14 9.21
N LYS A 124 -19.46 3.11 8.73
CA LYS A 124 -19.77 3.22 7.29
C LYS A 124 -19.30 4.53 6.67
N SER A 125 -19.23 5.61 7.44
CA SER A 125 -18.75 6.91 6.97
C SER A 125 -17.25 6.91 6.63
N LEU A 126 -16.49 5.92 7.11
CA LEU A 126 -15.06 5.79 6.81
C LEU A 126 -14.78 5.08 5.48
N SER A 127 -15.80 4.48 4.84
CA SER A 127 -15.68 3.97 3.48
C SER A 127 -15.14 5.07 2.55
N LEU A 128 -14.13 4.74 1.73
CA LEU A 128 -13.58 5.69 0.77
C LEU A 128 -14.66 6.17 -0.21
N LYS A 129 -15.58 5.28 -0.59
CA LYS A 129 -16.69 5.59 -1.50
C LYS A 129 -17.64 6.65 -0.92
N SER A 130 -17.86 6.63 0.39
CA SER A 130 -18.68 7.61 1.10
C SER A 130 -17.90 8.88 1.46
N PHE A 131 -16.60 8.74 1.70
CA PHE A 131 -15.72 9.83 2.11
C PHE A 131 -15.36 10.76 0.95
N ASP A 132 -14.91 10.20 -0.18
CA ASP A 132 -14.45 10.94 -1.35
C ASP A 132 -14.72 10.15 -2.63
N ASN A 133 -15.77 10.53 -3.35
CA ASN A 133 -16.21 9.86 -4.57
C ASN A 133 -15.24 10.04 -5.75
N GLU A 134 -14.45 11.13 -5.75
CA GLU A 134 -13.43 11.35 -6.77
C GLU A 134 -12.26 10.41 -6.53
N LEU A 135 -11.71 10.37 -5.31
CA LEU A 135 -10.64 9.45 -4.94
C LEU A 135 -11.07 7.99 -5.09
N TRP A 136 -12.33 7.67 -4.80
CA TRP A 136 -12.92 6.36 -5.09
C TRP A 136 -12.90 6.01 -6.59
N SER A 137 -13.26 6.97 -7.44
CA SER A 137 -13.25 6.78 -8.89
C SER A 137 -11.84 6.61 -9.44
N GLN A 138 -10.90 7.41 -8.94
CA GLN A 138 -9.47 7.27 -9.23
C GLN A 138 -8.91 5.93 -8.74
N THR A 139 -9.34 5.44 -7.57
CA THR A 139 -8.94 4.12 -7.05
C THR A 139 -9.37 3.00 -7.99
N LYS A 140 -10.60 3.02 -8.48
CA LYS A 140 -11.07 2.02 -9.47
C LYS A 140 -10.25 2.07 -10.76
N ALA A 141 -9.96 3.27 -11.27
CA ALA A 141 -9.13 3.45 -12.46
C ALA A 141 -7.71 2.93 -12.22
N PHE A 142 -7.07 3.32 -11.12
CA PHE A 142 -5.75 2.84 -10.72
C PHE A 142 -5.68 1.31 -10.66
N TYR A 143 -6.68 0.67 -10.06
CA TYR A 143 -6.71 -0.79 -9.99
C TYR A 143 -6.82 -1.44 -11.37
N LYS A 144 -7.65 -0.88 -12.25
CA LYS A 144 -7.84 -1.37 -13.62
C LYS A 144 -6.61 -1.13 -14.52
N GLU A 145 -6.00 0.04 -14.42
CA GLU A 145 -5.03 0.55 -15.40
C GLU A 145 -3.58 0.38 -14.97
N VAL A 146 -3.30 0.27 -13.66
CA VAL A 146 -1.93 0.18 -13.13
C VAL A 146 -1.75 -1.10 -12.32
N ARG A 147 -2.49 -1.27 -11.23
CA ARG A 147 -2.31 -2.40 -10.31
C ARG A 147 -2.52 -3.73 -11.00
N ASN A 148 -3.67 -3.97 -11.61
CA ASN A 148 -3.96 -5.28 -12.22
C ASN A 148 -2.97 -5.65 -13.34
N PRO A 149 -2.61 -4.74 -14.29
CA PRO A 149 -1.51 -4.97 -15.22
C PRO A 149 -0.21 -5.44 -14.56
N ILE A 150 0.27 -4.71 -13.55
CA ILE A 150 1.54 -5.00 -12.86
C ILE A 150 1.50 -6.37 -12.16
N PHE A 151 0.40 -6.69 -11.48
CA PHE A 151 0.25 -7.97 -10.78
C PHE A 151 -0.15 -9.14 -11.69
N HIS A 152 -0.44 -8.88 -12.97
CA HIS A 152 -0.66 -9.90 -14.00
C HIS A 152 0.56 -10.05 -14.93
N GLY A 153 1.74 -9.60 -14.49
CA GLY A 153 3.01 -9.86 -15.18
C GLY A 153 3.34 -8.86 -16.29
N LYS A 154 2.71 -7.68 -16.32
CA LYS A 154 3.14 -6.59 -17.21
C LYS A 154 4.18 -5.71 -16.51
N ASN A 155 5.22 -5.34 -17.25
CA ASN A 155 6.18 -4.33 -16.82
C ASN A 155 5.78 -2.95 -17.35
N ILE A 156 6.15 -1.92 -16.60
CA ILE A 156 6.16 -0.55 -17.12
C ILE A 156 7.24 -0.49 -18.18
N SER A 157 6.93 0.03 -19.37
CA SER A 157 7.84 0.03 -20.52
C SER A 157 8.38 1.41 -20.87
N ASN A 158 7.86 2.46 -20.23
CA ASN A 158 8.26 3.84 -20.43
C ASN A 158 8.84 4.42 -19.15
N ARG A 159 9.98 5.12 -19.26
CA ARG A 159 10.61 5.88 -18.19
C ARG A 159 9.88 7.21 -17.90
N ASP A 160 8.55 7.17 -17.86
CA ASP A 160 7.74 8.35 -17.59
C ASP A 160 7.68 8.63 -16.09
N ILE A 161 8.62 9.44 -15.62
CA ILE A 161 8.69 9.85 -14.22
C ILE A 161 7.47 10.65 -13.79
N GLU A 162 6.85 11.42 -14.68
CA GLU A 162 5.68 12.23 -14.35
C GLU A 162 4.44 11.35 -14.19
N GLY A 163 4.29 10.31 -15.02
CA GLY A 163 3.32 9.24 -14.82
C GLY A 163 3.48 8.56 -13.46
N LEU A 164 4.73 8.23 -13.09
CA LEU A 164 5.04 7.63 -11.79
C LEU A 164 4.71 8.56 -10.62
N LYS A 165 5.06 9.85 -10.71
CA LYS A 165 4.71 10.87 -9.71
C LYS A 165 3.20 10.99 -9.52
N LYS A 166 2.40 10.98 -10.60
CA LYS A 166 0.93 11.00 -10.49
C LYS A 166 0.39 9.83 -9.68
N VAL A 167 0.93 8.63 -9.91
CA VAL A 167 0.55 7.44 -9.13
C VAL A 167 0.92 7.60 -7.66
N PHE A 168 2.12 8.09 -7.36
CA PHE A 168 2.55 8.33 -5.97
C PHE A 168 1.74 9.43 -5.27
N ILE A 169 1.35 10.48 -5.99
CA ILE A 169 0.44 11.51 -5.47
C ILE A 169 -0.91 10.89 -5.12
N TYR A 170 -1.48 10.07 -6.00
CA TYR A 170 -2.71 9.32 -5.72
C TYR A 170 -2.56 8.41 -4.48
N LEU A 171 -1.49 7.62 -4.38
CA LEU A 171 -1.24 6.79 -3.19
C LEU A 171 -1.08 7.63 -1.93
N SER A 172 -0.48 8.82 -2.03
CA SER A 172 -0.40 9.77 -0.90
C SER A 172 -1.79 10.25 -0.45
N GLN A 173 -2.74 10.42 -1.36
CA GLN A 173 -4.12 10.77 -1.03
C GLN A 173 -4.85 9.61 -0.34
N ILE A 174 -4.62 8.37 -0.77
CA ILE A 174 -5.11 7.18 -0.04
C ILE A 174 -4.58 7.17 1.38
N TYR A 175 -3.28 7.39 1.55
CA TYR A 175 -2.68 7.44 2.88
C TYR A 175 -3.21 8.60 3.73
N LYS A 176 -3.47 9.78 3.14
CA LYS A 176 -4.13 10.90 3.85
C LYS A 176 -5.56 10.56 4.27
N TRP A 177 -6.32 9.88 3.41
CA TRP A 177 -7.64 9.39 3.77
C TRP A 177 -7.57 8.45 4.97
N ILE A 178 -6.61 7.52 5.01
CA ILE A 178 -6.40 6.64 6.18
C ILE A 178 -6.04 7.47 7.42
N ASP A 179 -5.14 8.44 7.29
CA ASP A 179 -4.69 9.29 8.41
C ASP A 179 -5.83 10.13 9.02
N ASN A 180 -6.90 10.41 8.27
CA ASN A 180 -8.06 11.15 8.78
C ASN A 180 -8.85 10.39 9.85
N TRP A 181 -8.71 9.06 9.91
CA TRP A 181 -9.43 8.22 10.87
C TRP A 181 -8.53 7.25 11.64
N HIS A 182 -7.25 7.15 11.28
CA HIS A 182 -6.26 6.34 11.97
C HIS A 182 -4.97 7.13 12.21
N ASP A 183 -4.69 7.42 13.47
CA ASP A 183 -3.46 8.10 13.87
C ASP A 183 -2.32 7.09 14.06
N TYR A 184 -1.48 6.95 13.04
CA TYR A 184 -0.34 6.02 13.07
C TYR A 184 0.73 6.43 14.10
N SER A 185 0.74 7.68 14.58
CA SER A 185 1.70 8.14 15.60
C SER A 185 1.41 7.54 16.98
N GLN A 186 0.16 7.17 17.25
CA GLN A 186 -0.24 6.51 18.51
C GLN A 186 0.32 5.09 18.63
N ILE A 187 0.69 4.47 17.51
CA ILE A 187 1.38 3.19 17.49
C ILE A 187 2.83 3.34 18.00
N LEU A 188 3.44 4.52 17.81
CA LEU A 188 4.80 4.82 18.28
C LEU A 188 4.83 5.13 19.79
N SER A 189 3.77 5.75 20.32
CA SER A 189 3.70 6.15 21.74
C SER A 189 3.39 4.99 22.70
N ASN A 190 2.78 3.90 22.20
CA ASN A 190 2.51 2.68 22.99
C ASN A 190 3.77 1.81 23.28
N LYS A 191 4.98 2.30 23.01
CA LYS A 191 6.25 1.65 23.40
C LYS A 191 6.70 1.93 24.85
N LYS A 192 5.88 2.57 25.67
CA LYS A 192 6.12 2.70 27.12
C LYS A 192 4.94 2.16 27.91
N LYS A 193 4.98 0.86 28.22
CA LYS A 193 4.39 0.25 29.43
C LYS A 193 4.98 -1.13 29.61
#